data_AF-A0A8K0U8W6-F1
#
_entry.id   AF-A0A8K0U8W6-F1
#
_cell.length_a   1.000
_cell.length_b   1.000
_cell.length_c   1.000
_cell.angle_alpha   90.00
_cell.angle_beta   90.00
_cell.angle_gamma   90.00
#
_symmetry.space_group_name_H-M   'P 1'
#
loop_
_entity.id
_entity.type
_entity.pdbx_description
1 polymer ?
#
loop_
_entity_poly.entity_id
_entity_poly.type
_entity_poly.pdbx_seq_one_letter_code
_entity_poly.pdbx_strand_id
1 'polypeptide(L)'
;MDTRDIQTIVQPPASGTDADVAATAGNSSAHNNILLRRPAITTFIVLATFLTPVAVIPYVLTRRRVTQLSTKLQELAATRTQSELIRTASLLEGARKEIHLLRRDLVRVQSEQEALESVTRSRLSQLLGDRQMTRDRLDTLPQLGISLANIAAFMHEVALHQGLPSNALDVHGVERLRLLALRLQKSTIGDGKSNS
;
A
#
# COMPACT_ATOMS: atom_id res chain seq x y z
N MET A 1 -4.54 12.89 -8.89
CA MET A 1 -3.45 11.90 -8.76
C MET A 1 -3.42 11.16 -10.08
N ASP A 2 -2.56 11.65 -10.97
CA ASP A 2 -2.57 11.37 -12.40
C ASP A 2 -1.99 9.98 -12.70
N THR A 3 -2.83 9.10 -13.23
CA THR A 3 -2.40 7.87 -13.89
C THR A 3 -1.93 8.22 -15.29
N ARG A 4 -0.63 8.48 -15.42
CA ARG A 4 0.04 8.60 -16.70
C ARG A 4 0.17 7.24 -17.39
N ASP A 5 -0.13 7.29 -18.67
CA ASP A 5 0.02 6.26 -19.68
C ASP A 5 1.41 5.64 -19.70
N ILE A 6 1.48 4.31 -19.78
CA ILE A 6 2.66 3.60 -20.23
C ILE A 6 2.23 2.76 -21.45
N GLN A 7 2.13 3.42 -22.59
CA GLN A 7 2.22 2.77 -23.90
C GLN A 7 3.65 2.21 -24.05
N THR A 8 3.79 0.89 -23.93
CA THR A 8 5.04 0.22 -24.32
C THR A 8 4.93 -0.16 -25.78
N ILE A 9 5.61 0.64 -26.60
CA ILE A 9 5.83 0.44 -28.03
C ILE A 9 6.70 -0.81 -28.22
N VAL A 10 6.13 -1.85 -28.81
CA VAL A 10 6.88 -3.01 -29.30
C VAL A 10 7.29 -2.72 -30.74
N GLN A 11 8.56 -2.39 -30.92
CA GLN A 11 9.22 -2.16 -32.20
C GLN A 11 9.89 -3.47 -32.66
N PRO A 12 9.55 -4.03 -33.83
CA PRO A 12 10.28 -5.17 -34.39
C PRO A 12 11.59 -4.72 -35.04
N PRO A 13 12.70 -5.44 -34.88
CA PRO A 13 13.95 -5.13 -35.58
C PRO A 13 13.84 -5.52 -37.06
N ALA A 14 14.12 -4.53 -37.92
CA ALA A 14 14.46 -4.73 -39.31
C ALA A 14 15.76 -5.56 -39.42
N SER A 15 15.72 -6.64 -40.20
CA SER A 15 16.93 -7.32 -40.67
C SER A 15 16.95 -7.29 -42.19
N GLY A 16 17.35 -6.13 -42.72
CA GLY A 16 17.99 -6.06 -44.03
C GLY A 16 19.47 -6.36 -43.83
N THR A 17 19.96 -7.40 -44.50
CA THR A 17 21.38 -7.57 -44.82
C THR A 17 21.44 -8.18 -46.20
N ASP A 18 21.32 -7.29 -47.18
CA ASP A 18 21.93 -7.45 -48.48
C ASP A 18 23.44 -7.56 -48.26
N ALA A 19 24.03 -8.64 -48.74
CA ALA A 19 25.45 -8.73 -49.04
C ALA A 19 25.62 -9.63 -50.26
N ASP A 20 25.47 -8.98 -51.42
CA ASP A 20 26.16 -9.34 -52.65
C ASP A 20 27.63 -9.67 -52.37
N VAL A 21 28.08 -10.86 -52.75
CA VAL A 21 29.48 -11.10 -53.14
C VAL A 21 29.50 -11.98 -54.39
N ALA A 22 29.60 -11.28 -55.52
CA ALA A 22 30.56 -11.50 -56.59
C ALA A 22 30.84 -12.95 -57.05
N ALA A 23 30.34 -13.24 -58.25
CA ALA A 23 31.10 -13.70 -59.41
C ALA A 23 32.49 -14.33 -59.14
N THR A 24 32.63 -15.61 -59.48
CA THR A 24 33.84 -16.08 -60.16
C THR A 24 33.45 -17.08 -61.24
N ALA A 25 33.31 -16.56 -62.46
CA ALA A 25 33.45 -17.34 -63.67
C ALA A 25 34.91 -17.83 -63.75
N GLY A 26 35.09 -19.15 -63.72
CA GLY A 26 36.38 -19.81 -63.88
C GLY A 26 36.25 -20.92 -64.90
N ASN A 27 36.19 -20.54 -66.18
CA ASN A 27 36.42 -21.45 -67.29
C ASN A 27 37.78 -22.11 -67.11
N SER A 28 37.82 -23.44 -67.03
CA SER A 28 39.05 -24.21 -67.22
C SER A 28 38.75 -25.45 -68.05
N SER A 29 38.53 -25.16 -69.33
CA SER A 29 38.86 -26.06 -70.43
C SER A 29 40.39 -26.23 -70.46
N ALA A 30 40.88 -27.39 -70.03
CA ALA A 30 42.18 -27.93 -70.40
C ALA A 30 41.98 -29.45 -70.56
N HIS A 31 41.66 -29.91 -71.76
CA HIS A 31 42.63 -30.52 -72.67
C HIS A 31 43.44 -31.66 -72.03
N ASN A 32 43.00 -32.86 -72.40
CA ASN A 32 43.82 -33.92 -72.98
C ASN A 32 45.12 -34.27 -72.24
N ASN A 33 45.10 -35.41 -71.54
CA ASN A 33 46.09 -36.48 -71.72
C ASN A 33 45.58 -37.78 -71.06
N ILE A 34 44.51 -38.34 -71.65
CA ILE A 34 44.26 -39.77 -71.55
C ILE A 34 45.22 -40.42 -72.53
N LEU A 35 46.23 -41.08 -71.99
CA LEU A 35 46.98 -42.23 -72.50
C LEU A 35 48.44 -42.08 -72.07
N LEU A 36 48.82 -42.84 -71.04
CA LEU A 36 49.92 -43.81 -71.05
C LEU A 36 50.26 -44.23 -69.60
N ARG A 37 49.84 -45.46 -69.26
CA ARG A 37 50.46 -46.37 -68.29
C ARG A 37 50.94 -45.76 -66.95
N ARG A 38 50.08 -45.80 -65.92
CA ARG A 38 50.53 -45.94 -64.52
C ARG A 38 49.61 -46.90 -63.74
N PRO A 39 50.06 -48.10 -63.37
CA PRO A 39 49.29 -49.05 -62.56
C PRO A 39 49.04 -48.60 -61.11
N ALA A 40 49.51 -47.42 -60.70
CA ALA A 40 49.38 -46.92 -59.33
C ALA A 40 48.01 -46.27 -59.04
N ILE A 41 47.36 -45.58 -60.00
CA ILE A 41 46.12 -44.84 -59.74
C ILE A 41 44.93 -45.77 -59.48
N THR A 42 44.86 -46.90 -60.19
CA THR A 42 43.83 -47.92 -59.95
C THR A 42 43.98 -48.53 -58.56
N THR A 43 45.20 -48.73 -58.06
CA THR A 43 45.42 -49.19 -56.69
C THR A 43 44.96 -48.16 -55.64
N PHE A 44 45.15 -46.85 -55.87
CA PHE A 44 44.60 -45.81 -54.99
C PHE A 44 43.09 -45.76 -54.99
N ILE A 45 42.46 -45.94 -56.15
CA ILE A 45 40.98 -45.97 -56.24
C ILE A 45 40.43 -47.17 -55.48
N VAL A 46 41.00 -48.37 -55.67
CA VAL A 46 40.59 -49.58 -54.94
C VAL A 46 40.83 -49.40 -53.44
N LEU A 47 41.98 -48.85 -53.03
CA LEU A 47 42.29 -48.64 -51.61
C LEU A 47 41.37 -47.58 -50.99
N ALA A 48 41.06 -46.50 -51.72
CA ALA A 48 40.12 -45.47 -51.28
C ALA A 48 38.70 -46.02 -51.16
N THR A 49 38.21 -46.84 -52.10
CA THR A 49 36.88 -47.43 -52.00
C THR A 49 36.77 -48.42 -50.83
N PHE A 50 37.85 -49.08 -50.43
CA PHE A 50 37.89 -49.88 -49.20
C PHE A 50 38.05 -49.04 -47.93
N LEU A 51 38.80 -47.94 -47.97
CA LEU A 51 39.05 -47.09 -46.80
C LEU A 51 37.87 -46.15 -46.49
N THR A 52 37.12 -45.74 -47.51
CA THR A 52 35.96 -44.85 -47.38
C THR A 52 34.89 -45.40 -46.43
N PRO A 53 34.39 -46.65 -46.55
CA PRO A 53 33.39 -47.17 -45.62
C PRO A 53 33.94 -47.26 -44.18
N VAL A 54 35.23 -47.59 -44.03
CA VAL A 54 35.90 -47.65 -42.72
C VAL A 54 35.91 -46.28 -42.03
N ALA A 55 36.05 -45.18 -42.78
CA ALA A 55 35.98 -43.82 -42.24
C ALA A 55 34.56 -43.25 -42.13
N VAL A 56 33.65 -43.60 -43.05
CA VAL A 56 32.29 -43.04 -43.13
C VAL A 56 31.37 -43.65 -42.07
N ILE A 57 31.46 -44.96 -41.80
CA ILE A 57 30.60 -45.64 -40.80
C ILE A 57 30.70 -44.98 -39.41
N PRO A 58 31.88 -44.78 -38.81
CA PRO A 58 31.98 -44.16 -37.49
C PRO A 58 31.47 -42.70 -37.49
N TYR A 59 31.69 -41.94 -38.58
CA TYR A 59 31.19 -40.58 -38.72
C TYR A 59 29.66 -40.50 -38.78
N VAL A 60 29.02 -41.41 -39.52
CA VAL A 60 27.56 -41.47 -39.61
C VAL A 60 26.96 -41.89 -38.27
N LEU A 61 27.58 -42.83 -37.56
CA LEU A 61 27.15 -43.26 -36.23
C LEU A 61 27.24 -42.14 -35.19
N THR A 62 28.34 -41.38 -35.15
CA THR A 62 28.47 -40.23 -34.23
C THR A 62 27.47 -39.14 -34.56
N ARG A 63 27.26 -38.84 -35.85
CA ARG A 63 26.24 -37.86 -36.29
C ARG A 63 24.84 -38.23 -35.82
N ARG A 64 24.45 -39.51 -35.89
CA ARG A 64 23.16 -39.99 -35.37
C ARG A 64 23.03 -39.84 -33.85
N ARG A 65 24.13 -40.01 -33.09
CA ARG A 65 24.11 -39.80 -31.64
C ARG A 65 23.96 -38.34 -31.26
N VAL A 66 24.64 -37.45 -31.99
CA VAL A 66 24.54 -35.99 -31.75
C VAL A 66 23.12 -35.50 -31.99
N THR A 67 22.42 -35.97 -33.04
CA THR A 67 21.03 -35.56 -33.28
C THR A 67 20.08 -36.08 -32.21
N GLN A 68 20.25 -37.32 -31.73
CA GLN A 68 19.45 -37.87 -30.63
C GLN A 68 19.70 -37.14 -29.31
N LEU A 69 20.93 -36.70 -29.05
CA LEU A 69 21.23 -35.88 -27.88
C LEU A 69 20.64 -34.48 -28.00
N SER A 70 20.70 -33.85 -29.18
CA SER A 70 20.11 -32.53 -29.39
C SER A 70 18.59 -32.55 -29.23
N THR A 71 17.90 -33.60 -29.70
CA THR A 71 16.44 -33.71 -29.49
C THR A 71 16.10 -33.88 -28.02
N LYS A 72 16.86 -34.71 -27.28
CA LYS A 72 16.68 -34.88 -25.84
C LYS A 72 16.96 -33.61 -25.05
N LEU A 73 18.00 -32.85 -25.42
CA LEU A 73 18.30 -31.56 -24.80
C LEU A 73 17.18 -30.53 -25.06
N GLN A 74 16.61 -30.52 -26.27
CA GLN A 74 15.46 -29.66 -26.59
C GLN A 74 14.22 -30.05 -25.79
N GLU A 75 13.96 -31.35 -25.63
CA GLU A 75 12.85 -31.86 -24.80
C GLU A 75 13.03 -31.49 -23.32
N LEU A 76 14.25 -31.65 -22.79
CA LEU A 76 14.59 -31.24 -21.42
C LEU A 76 14.52 -29.71 -21.24
N ALA A 77 14.92 -28.94 -22.24
CA ALA A 77 14.80 -27.49 -22.20
C ALA A 77 13.33 -27.04 -22.21
N ALA A 78 12.50 -27.67 -23.05
CA ALA A 78 11.07 -27.37 -23.15
C ALA A 78 10.31 -27.75 -21.86
N THR A 79 10.60 -28.90 -21.27
CA THR A 79 9.99 -29.32 -20.00
C THR A 79 10.44 -28.42 -18.85
N ARG A 80 11.70 -27.98 -18.83
CA ARG A 80 12.20 -27.05 -17.81
C ARG A 80 11.49 -25.71 -17.89
N THR A 81 11.41 -25.09 -19.07
CA THR A 81 10.71 -23.79 -19.22
C THR A 81 9.23 -23.90 -18.86
N GLN A 82 8.56 -25.00 -19.24
CA GLN A 82 7.18 -25.24 -18.85
C GLN A 82 7.02 -25.34 -17.32
N SER A 83 7.92 -26.06 -16.64
CA SER A 83 7.89 -26.18 -15.18
C SER A 83 8.15 -24.84 -14.47
N GLU A 84 9.04 -24.01 -15.02
CA GLU A 84 9.34 -22.69 -14.50
C GLU A 84 8.14 -21.74 -14.69
N LEU A 85 7.48 -21.76 -15.85
CA LEU A 85 6.27 -20.98 -16.09
C LEU A 85 5.15 -21.36 -15.12
N ILE A 86 4.89 -22.65 -14.91
CA ILE A 86 3.87 -23.12 -13.95
C ILE A 86 4.20 -22.66 -12.53
N ARG A 87 5.47 -22.73 -12.12
CA ARG A 87 5.92 -22.24 -10.81
C ARG A 87 5.74 -20.72 -10.67
N THR A 88 6.10 -19.95 -11.69
CA THR A 88 5.90 -18.49 -11.64
C THR A 88 4.42 -18.10 -11.63
N ALA A 89 3.59 -18.84 -12.35
CA ALA A 89 2.15 -18.63 -12.38
C ALA A 89 1.52 -18.89 -11.01
N SER A 90 1.87 -19.99 -10.34
CA SER A 90 1.35 -20.30 -9.01
C SER A 90 1.82 -19.31 -7.94
N LEU A 91 3.07 -18.85 -8.01
CA LEU A 91 3.58 -17.78 -7.13
C LEU A 91 2.83 -16.47 -7.34
N LEU A 92 2.58 -16.10 -8.60
CA LEU A 92 1.85 -14.88 -8.94
C LEU A 92 0.38 -14.95 -8.51
N GLU A 93 -0.26 -16.11 -8.62
CA GLU A 93 -1.60 -16.34 -8.07
C GLU A 93 -1.61 -16.25 -6.54
N GLY A 94 -0.60 -16.81 -5.87
CA GLY A 94 -0.44 -16.69 -4.42
C GLY A 94 -0.32 -15.24 -3.97
N ALA A 95 0.59 -14.48 -4.59
CA ALA A 95 0.78 -13.06 -4.30
C ALA A 95 -0.48 -12.24 -4.59
N ARG A 96 -1.23 -12.55 -5.65
CA ARG A 96 -2.52 -11.89 -5.94
C ARG A 96 -3.54 -12.15 -4.84
N LYS A 97 -3.66 -13.39 -4.35
CA LYS A 97 -4.56 -13.73 -3.25
C LYS A 97 -4.18 -12.99 -1.97
N GLU A 98 -2.89 -12.92 -1.67
CA GLU A 98 -2.38 -12.17 -0.50
C GLU A 98 -2.70 -10.68 -0.59
N ILE A 99 -2.48 -10.05 -1.75
CA ILE A 99 -2.86 -8.64 -1.97
C ILE A 99 -4.37 -8.45 -1.76
N HIS A 100 -5.20 -9.38 -2.23
CA HIS A 100 -6.64 -9.30 -2.01
C HIS A 100 -7.03 -9.41 -0.53
N LEU A 101 -6.37 -10.28 0.23
CA LEU A 101 -6.58 -10.41 1.67
C LEU A 101 -6.14 -9.13 2.40
N LEU A 102 -4.94 -8.62 2.12
CA LEU A 102 -4.43 -7.38 2.71
C LEU A 102 -5.32 -6.18 2.39
N ARG A 103 -5.86 -6.11 1.16
CA ARG A 103 -6.79 -5.04 0.78
C ARG A 103 -8.09 -5.12 1.57
N ARG A 104 -8.60 -6.33 1.82
CA ARG A 104 -9.79 -6.54 2.65
C ARG A 104 -9.53 -6.13 4.10
N ASP A 105 -8.37 -6.48 4.64
CA ASP A 105 -7.98 -6.13 6.00
C ASP A 105 -7.79 -4.62 6.16
N LEU A 106 -7.21 -3.94 5.16
CA LEU A 106 -7.08 -2.48 5.16
C LEU A 106 -8.45 -1.81 5.23
N VAL A 107 -9.41 -2.25 4.39
CA VAL A 107 -10.79 -1.72 4.43
C VAL A 107 -11.45 -1.96 5.79
N ARG A 108 -11.21 -3.11 6.42
CA ARG A 108 -11.73 -3.42 7.75
C ARG A 108 -11.12 -2.52 8.82
N VAL A 109 -9.81 -2.33 8.82
CA VAL A 109 -9.13 -1.44 9.78
C VAL A 109 -9.59 0.00 9.59
N GLN A 110 -9.76 0.43 8.34
CA GLN A 110 -10.27 1.76 8.04
C GLN A 110 -11.68 1.98 8.60
N SER A 111 -12.60 1.02 8.43
CA SER A 111 -13.96 1.16 8.96
C SER A 111 -14.00 1.10 10.49
N GLU A 112 -13.13 0.29 11.11
CA GLU A 112 -12.95 0.27 12.57
C GLU A 112 -12.42 1.63 13.08
N GLN A 113 -11.47 2.24 12.37
CA GLN A 113 -10.93 3.56 12.69
C GLN A 113 -11.99 4.65 12.56
N GLU A 114 -12.77 4.66 11.48
CA GLU A 114 -13.87 5.61 11.28
C GLU A 114 -14.93 5.48 12.39
N ALA A 115 -15.26 4.25 12.79
CA ALA A 115 -16.17 3.99 13.90
C ALA A 115 -15.63 4.55 15.22
N LEU A 116 -14.35 4.30 15.54
CA LEU A 116 -13.71 4.85 16.74
C LEU A 116 -13.66 6.38 16.71
N GLU A 117 -13.31 6.97 15.57
CA GLU A 117 -13.28 8.41 15.42
C GLU A 117 -14.67 9.03 15.64
N SER A 118 -15.72 8.39 15.11
CA SER A 118 -17.10 8.85 15.33
C SER A 118 -17.51 8.84 16.81
N VAL A 119 -17.09 7.81 17.56
CA VAL A 119 -17.35 7.69 19.01
C VAL A 119 -16.55 8.73 19.81
N THR A 120 -15.29 8.96 19.45
CA THR A 120 -14.49 10.00 20.12
C THR A 120 -15.05 11.40 19.85
N ARG A 121 -15.46 11.69 18.61
CA ARG A 121 -16.10 12.97 18.24
C ARG A 121 -17.42 13.18 18.98
N SER A 122 -18.28 12.17 19.05
CA SER A 122 -19.56 12.28 19.77
C SER A 122 -19.37 12.43 21.29
N ARG A 123 -18.37 11.76 21.87
CA ARG A 123 -18.04 11.93 23.29
C ARG A 123 -17.49 13.32 23.59
N LEU A 124 -16.65 13.86 22.71
CA LEU A 124 -16.14 15.22 22.86
C LEU A 124 -17.25 16.26 22.74
N SER A 125 -18.16 16.12 21.77
CA SER A 125 -19.30 17.02 21.63
C SER A 125 -20.24 16.95 22.84
N GLN A 126 -20.47 15.74 23.39
CA GLN A 126 -21.22 15.56 24.62
C GLN A 126 -20.56 16.27 25.80
N LEU A 127 -19.26 16.07 26.02
CA LEU A 127 -18.53 16.73 27.12
C LEU A 127 -18.54 18.26 27.00
N LEU A 128 -18.45 18.79 25.77
CA LEU A 128 -18.56 20.21 25.53
C LEU A 128 -19.99 20.72 25.81
N GLY A 129 -21.01 19.97 25.43
CA GLY A 129 -22.41 20.26 25.74
C GLY A 129 -22.67 20.27 27.25
N ASP A 130 -22.19 19.26 27.97
CA ASP A 130 -22.31 19.17 29.43
C ASP A 130 -21.59 20.34 30.12
N ARG A 131 -20.40 20.71 29.62
CA ARG A 131 -19.66 21.89 30.11
C ARG A 131 -20.40 23.19 29.85
N GLN A 132 -21.07 23.32 28.70
CA GLN A 132 -21.87 24.50 28.40
C GLN A 132 -23.11 24.56 29.29
N MET A 133 -23.83 23.45 29.45
CA MET A 133 -25.00 23.39 30.32
C MET A 133 -24.66 23.69 31.79
N THR A 134 -23.50 23.22 32.27
CA THR A 134 -23.03 23.56 33.62
C THR A 134 -22.70 25.05 33.75
N ARG A 135 -22.08 25.67 32.74
CA ARG A 135 -21.87 27.12 32.70
C ARG A 135 -23.18 27.89 32.72
N ASP A 136 -24.14 27.52 31.88
CA ASP A 136 -25.45 28.18 31.83
C ASP A 136 -26.19 28.08 33.17
N ARG A 137 -26.05 26.95 33.89
CA ARG A 137 -26.57 26.81 35.27
C ARG A 137 -25.83 27.72 36.24
N LEU A 138 -24.51 27.82 36.14
CA LEU A 138 -23.70 28.69 36.99
C LEU A 138 -24.02 30.18 36.73
N ASP A 139 -24.40 30.56 35.50
CA ASP A 139 -24.82 31.91 35.15
C ASP A 139 -26.14 32.33 35.85
N THR A 140 -26.91 31.38 36.39
CA THR A 140 -28.09 31.68 37.22
C THR A 140 -27.75 31.95 38.70
N LEU A 141 -26.56 31.55 39.17
CA LEU A 141 -26.11 31.81 40.55
C LEU A 141 -26.06 33.30 40.93
N PRO A 142 -25.60 34.24 40.07
CA PRO A 142 -25.69 35.66 40.37
C PRO A 142 -27.12 36.13 40.66
N GLN A 143 -28.11 35.64 39.90
CA GLN A 143 -29.52 36.01 40.08
C GLN A 143 -30.04 35.52 41.44
N LEU A 144 -29.69 34.29 41.81
CA LEU A 144 -29.95 33.74 43.14
C LEU A 144 -29.28 34.57 44.24
N GLY A 145 -28.03 35.00 44.04
CA GLY A 145 -27.32 35.87 44.98
C GLY A 145 -28.02 37.22 45.20
N ILE A 146 -28.51 37.85 44.14
CA ILE A 146 -29.28 39.12 44.21
C ILE A 146 -30.60 38.90 44.95
N SER A 147 -31.34 37.83 44.63
CA SER A 147 -32.60 37.49 45.31
C SER A 147 -32.37 37.25 46.81
N LEU A 148 -31.32 36.51 47.18
CA LEU A 148 -30.97 36.24 48.57
C LEU A 148 -30.59 37.51 49.34
N ALA A 149 -29.85 38.42 48.69
CA ALA A 149 -29.50 39.72 49.27
C ALA A 149 -30.75 40.58 49.50
N ASN A 150 -31.70 40.58 48.57
CA ASN A 150 -32.98 41.29 48.71
C ASN A 150 -33.84 40.70 49.84
N ILE A 151 -33.91 39.37 49.97
CA ILE A 151 -34.61 38.70 51.08
C ILE A 151 -33.96 39.07 52.42
N ALA A 152 -32.62 39.07 52.51
CA ALA A 152 -31.92 39.45 53.73
C ALA A 152 -32.19 40.92 54.11
N ALA A 153 -32.20 41.83 53.12
CA ALA A 153 -32.54 43.23 53.33
C ALA A 153 -33.99 43.40 53.83
N PHE A 154 -34.95 42.71 53.20
CA PHE A 154 -36.34 42.70 53.60
C PHE A 154 -36.54 42.13 55.02
N MET A 155 -35.90 41.00 55.34
CA MET A 155 -35.94 40.42 56.69
C MET A 155 -35.43 41.40 57.74
N HIS A 156 -34.37 42.15 57.44
CA HIS A 156 -33.83 43.17 58.33
C HIS A 156 -34.79 44.35 58.51
N GLU A 157 -35.40 44.83 57.43
CA GLU A 157 -36.39 45.90 57.45
C GLU A 157 -37.66 45.51 58.23
N VAL A 158 -38.18 44.30 58.03
CA VAL A 158 -39.32 43.76 58.78
C VAL A 158 -39.00 43.65 60.27
N ALA A 159 -37.79 43.23 60.63
CA ALA A 159 -37.34 43.18 62.02
C ALA A 159 -37.38 44.57 62.68
N LEU A 160 -36.93 45.60 61.94
CA LEU A 160 -36.96 46.99 62.39
C LEU A 160 -38.40 47.50 62.60
N HIS A 161 -39.32 47.19 61.68
CA HIS A 161 -40.72 47.64 61.77
C HIS A 161 -41.52 46.97 62.89
N GLN A 162 -41.24 45.70 63.20
CA GLN A 162 -41.98 44.98 64.25
C GLN A 162 -41.49 45.29 65.67
N GLY A 163 -40.42 46.07 65.82
CA GLY A 163 -39.84 46.38 67.13
C GLY A 163 -39.33 45.14 67.89
N LEU A 164 -39.13 44.03 67.17
CA LEU A 164 -38.59 42.80 67.75
C LEU A 164 -37.16 43.11 68.20
N PRO A 165 -36.83 42.93 69.50
CA PRO A 165 -35.47 43.11 69.95
C PRO A 165 -34.59 42.14 69.17
N SER A 166 -33.41 42.60 68.77
CA SER A 166 -32.46 41.87 67.92
C SER A 166 -32.03 40.48 68.44
N ASN A 167 -32.48 40.08 69.63
CA ASN A 167 -32.30 38.75 70.20
C ASN A 167 -33.39 37.73 69.84
N ALA A 168 -34.59 38.16 69.41
CA ALA A 168 -35.72 37.26 69.14
C ALA A 168 -35.77 36.77 67.67
N LEU A 169 -35.25 37.59 66.75
CA LEU A 169 -35.06 37.21 65.35
C LEU A 169 -33.58 36.82 65.18
N ASP A 170 -33.28 35.67 64.58
CA ASP A 170 -31.91 35.17 64.42
C ASP A 170 -31.09 36.13 63.52
N VAL A 171 -30.48 37.15 64.11
CA VAL A 171 -29.64 38.14 63.42
C VAL A 171 -28.49 37.46 62.69
N HIS A 172 -27.99 36.35 63.25
CA HIS A 172 -26.99 35.52 62.60
C HIS A 172 -27.53 34.81 61.35
N GLY A 173 -28.83 34.52 61.27
CA GLY A 173 -29.47 34.00 60.07
C GLY A 173 -29.42 35.00 58.91
N VAL A 174 -29.81 36.26 59.17
CA VAL A 174 -29.80 37.34 58.16
C VAL A 174 -28.38 37.63 57.66
N GLU A 175 -27.40 37.70 58.58
CA GLU A 175 -26.01 37.96 58.20
C GLU A 175 -25.41 36.77 57.44
N ARG A 176 -25.77 35.53 57.79
CA ARG A 176 -25.39 34.33 57.00
C ARG A 176 -25.92 34.40 55.57
N LEU A 177 -27.17 34.82 55.37
CA LEU A 177 -27.74 34.99 54.04
C LEU A 177 -27.01 36.07 53.25
N ARG A 178 -26.68 37.21 53.89
CA ARG A 178 -25.92 38.29 53.26
C ARG A 178 -24.50 37.85 52.86
N LEU A 179 -23.81 37.12 53.74
CA LEU A 179 -22.49 36.56 53.45
C LEU A 179 -22.54 35.50 52.35
N LEU A 180 -23.59 34.67 52.31
CA LEU A 180 -23.78 33.67 51.26
C LEU A 180 -24.02 34.34 49.91
N ALA A 181 -24.86 35.38 49.85
CA ALA A 181 -25.08 36.20 48.66
C ALA A 181 -23.78 36.83 48.15
N LEU A 182 -22.98 37.42 49.05
CA LEU A 182 -21.67 37.99 48.73
C LEU A 182 -20.68 36.94 48.19
N ARG A 183 -20.67 35.73 48.76
CA ARG A 183 -19.82 34.63 48.26
C ARG A 183 -20.24 34.18 46.85
N LEU A 184 -21.53 34.05 46.59
CA LEU A 184 -22.06 33.71 45.26
C LEU A 184 -21.75 34.79 44.21
N GLN A 185 -21.80 36.06 44.59
CA GLN A 185 -21.43 37.17 43.71
C GLN A 185 -19.90 37.25 43.49
N LYS A 186 -19.09 36.88 44.49
CA LYS A 186 -17.63 36.88 44.37
C LYS A 186 -17.12 35.73 43.50
N SER A 187 -17.74 34.54 43.57
CA SER A 187 -17.33 33.40 42.75
C SER A 187 -17.49 33.66 41.25
N THR A 188 -18.49 34.45 40.85
CA THR A 188 -18.73 34.78 39.43
C THR A 188 -17.71 35.79 38.89
N ILE A 189 -17.16 36.66 39.75
CA ILE A 189 -16.14 37.65 39.38
C ILE A 189 -14.74 37.02 39.28
N GLY A 190 -14.47 35.95 40.05
CA GLY A 190 -13.16 35.28 40.09
C GLY A 190 -12.81 34.50 38.81
N ASP A 191 -13.79 33.83 38.20
CA ASP A 191 -13.56 32.95 37.04
C ASP A 191 -13.25 33.70 35.73
N GLY A 192 -13.60 35.00 35.63
CA GLY A 192 -13.32 35.80 34.44
C GLY A 192 -11.85 36.23 34.30
N LYS A 193 -11.05 36.19 35.37
CA LYS A 193 -9.69 36.75 35.40
C LYS A 193 -8.57 35.75 35.08
N SER A 194 -8.86 34.45 34.97
CA SER A 194 -7.83 33.41 34.77
C SER A 194 -7.59 33.01 33.30
N ASN A 195 -8.32 33.58 32.35
CA ASN A 195 -8.24 33.21 30.92
C ASN A 195 -7.72 34.36 30.03
N SER A 196 -7.06 35.37 30.59
CA SER A 196 -6.34 36.43 29.84
C SER A 196 -4.85 36.34 30.07
#